data_AF-A0A396HH52-F1
#
_entry.id   AF-A0A396HH52-F1
#
_cell.length_a   1.000
_cell.length_b   1.000
_cell.length_c   1.000
_cell.angle_alpha   90.00
_cell.angle_beta   90.00
_cell.angle_gamma   90.00
#
_symmetry.space_group_name_H-M   'P 1'
#
loop_
_entity.id
_entity.type
_entity.pdbx_description
1 polymer ?
#
loop_
_entity_poly.entity_id
_entity_poly.type
_entity_poly.pdbx_seq_one_letter_code
_entity_poly.pdbx_strand_id
1 'polypeptide(L)' 'MQCRKNMAQYLVFLYALIILLSQFIVEKAEITNIPCVSDESCPQVIKPLVIKCIDKFCEYFMEGEYEGP' A
#
# COMPACT_ATOMS: atom_id res chain seq x y z
N MET A 1 -12.73 35.64 23.45
CA MET A 1 -12.45 35.59 21.99
C MET A 1 -11.26 34.67 21.76
N GLN A 2 -11.50 33.40 21.41
CA GLN A 2 -10.49 32.32 21.45
C GLN A 2 -9.93 32.03 20.04
N CYS A 3 -9.18 32.99 19.48
CA CYS A 3 -8.59 32.90 18.13
C CYS A 3 -7.16 32.31 18.14
N ARG A 4 -6.89 31.33 19.01
CA ARG A 4 -5.57 30.66 19.11
C ARG A 4 -5.66 29.13 19.14
N LYS A 5 -6.89 28.58 19.15
CA LYS A 5 -7.18 27.14 19.29
C LYS A 5 -7.15 26.39 17.95
N ASN A 6 -7.38 27.09 16.83
CA ASN A 6 -7.52 26.47 15.50
C ASN A 6 -6.20 25.97 14.90
N MET A 7 -5.07 26.67 15.11
CA MET A 7 -3.80 26.28 14.48
C MET A 7 -3.21 25.02 15.12
N ALA A 8 -3.30 24.90 16.44
CA ALA A 8 -2.86 23.71 17.16
C ALA A 8 -3.73 22.49 16.83
N GLN A 9 -5.04 22.65 16.72
CA GLN A 9 -5.96 21.58 16.32
C GLN A 9 -5.69 21.11 14.88
N TYR A 10 -5.43 22.05 13.96
CA TYR A 10 -5.06 21.73 12.59
C TYR A 10 -3.72 20.98 12.50
N LEU A 11 -2.70 21.42 13.24
CA LEU A 11 -1.41 20.74 13.29
C LEU A 11 -1.55 19.31 13.84
N VAL A 12 -2.29 19.12 14.94
CA VAL A 12 -2.55 17.79 15.50
C VAL A 12 -3.28 16.89 14.50
N PHE A 13 -4.25 17.43 13.77
CA PHE A 13 -4.97 16.70 12.72
C PHE A 13 -4.04 16.29 11.57
N LEU A 14 -3.19 17.19 11.08
CA LEU A 14 -2.19 16.86 10.05
C LEU A 14 -1.21 15.78 10.51
N TYR A 15 -0.69 15.87 11.74
CA TYR A 15 0.22 14.86 12.27
C TYR A 15 -0.46 13.49 12.39
N ALA A 16 -1.72 13.44 12.86
CA ALA A 16 -2.48 12.20 12.93
C ALA A 16 -2.69 11.59 11.53
N LEU A 17 -3.04 12.41 10.53
CA LEU A 17 -3.17 11.95 9.15
C LEU A 17 -1.85 11.43 8.57
N ILE A 18 -0.73 12.13 8.79
CA ILE A 18 0.58 11.70 8.31
C ILE A 18 0.97 10.36 8.92
N ILE A 19 0.76 10.19 10.24
CA ILE A 19 1.05 8.91 10.91
C ILE A 19 0.20 7.79 10.33
N LEU A 20 -1.11 7.99 10.19
CA LEU A 20 -2.00 6.98 9.60
C LEU A 20 -1.55 6.61 8.18
N LEU A 21 -1.35 7.60 7.32
CA LEU A 21 -0.91 7.39 5.94
C LEU A 21 0.46 6.71 5.85
N SER A 22 1.40 7.04 6.75
CA SER A 22 2.72 6.42 6.78
C SER A 22 2.66 4.92 7.06
N GLN A 23 1.76 4.47 7.93
CA GLN A 23 1.57 3.04 8.22
C GLN A 23 1.00 2.29 7.00
N PHE A 24 0.04 2.89 6.29
CA PHE A 24 -0.50 2.32 5.05
C PHE A 24 0.55 2.23 3.93
N ILE A 25 1.49 3.18 3.85
CA ILE A 25 2.56 3.16 2.86
C ILE A 25 3.58 2.06 3.18
N VAL A 26 3.95 1.89 4.45
CA VAL A 26 4.90 0.86 4.89
C VAL A 26 4.35 -0.54 4.61
N GLU A 27 3.10 -0.83 4.97
CA GLU A 27 2.49 -2.14 4.69
C GLU A 27 2.49 -2.45 3.18
N LYS A 28 2.15 -1.48 2.32
CA LYS A 28 2.19 -1.70 0.87
C LYS A 28 3.61 -1.93 0.36
N ALA A 29 4.60 -1.20 0.87
CA ALA A 29 5.98 -1.37 0.46
C ALA A 29 6.53 -2.75 0.86
N GLU A 30 6.27 -3.25 2.06
CA GLU A 30 6.71 -4.59 2.48
C GLU A 30 6.07 -5.69 1.64
N ILE A 31 4.81 -5.49 1.26
CA ILE A 31 4.03 -6.39 0.43
C ILE A 31 4.57 -6.43 -1.02
N THR A 32 4.91 -5.27 -1.62
CA THR A 32 5.39 -5.20 -3.01
C THR A 32 6.88 -5.41 -3.21
N ASN A 33 7.71 -5.32 -2.15
CA ASN A 33 9.16 -5.50 -2.24
C ASN A 33 9.61 -6.93 -1.96
N ILE A 34 8.74 -7.92 -2.18
CA ILE A 34 9.11 -9.33 -2.05
C ILE A 34 9.87 -9.74 -3.33
N PRO A 35 11.17 -10.08 -3.25
CA PRO A 35 11.92 -10.51 -4.41
C PRO A 35 11.40 -11.87 -4.89
N CYS A 36 11.25 -12.03 -6.20
CA CYS A 36 10.76 -13.26 -6.83
C CYS A 36 11.59 -13.64 -8.06
N VAL A 37 11.63 -14.94 -8.36
CA VAL A 37 12.27 -15.50 -9.58
C VAL A 37 11.22 -15.96 -10.59
N SER A 38 10.09 -16.45 -10.09
CA SER A 38 8.91 -16.88 -10.86
C SER A 38 7.64 -16.53 -10.08
N ASP A 39 6.48 -16.54 -10.74
CA ASP A 39 5.17 -16.29 -10.12
C ASP A 39 4.89 -17.23 -8.93
N GLU A 40 5.41 -18.46 -8.98
CA GLU A 40 5.30 -19.46 -7.91
C GLU A 40 6.07 -19.11 -6.63
N SER A 41 7.03 -18.18 -6.72
CA SER A 41 7.82 -17.73 -5.57
C SER A 41 7.05 -16.74 -4.69
N CYS A 42 5.95 -16.18 -5.20
CA CYS A 42 5.13 -15.20 -4.50
C CYS A 42 4.09 -15.88 -3.59
N PRO A 43 3.74 -15.28 -2.44
CA PRO A 43 2.75 -15.85 -1.53
C PRO A 43 1.37 -15.93 -2.20
N GLN A 44 0.67 -17.05 -2.00
CA GLN A 44 -0.67 -17.24 -2.54
C GLN A 44 -1.65 -16.23 -1.94
N VAL A 45 -2.44 -15.59 -2.81
CA VAL A 45 -3.45 -14.60 -2.46
C VAL A 45 -4.86 -15.15 -2.73
N ILE A 46 -5.85 -14.59 -2.06
CA ILE A 46 -7.26 -14.98 -2.24
C ILE A 46 -7.85 -14.15 -3.37
N LYS A 47 -8.56 -14.81 -4.30
CA LYS A 47 -9.33 -14.15 -5.38
C LYS A 47 -10.24 -13.05 -4.81
N PRO A 48 -10.38 -11.89 -5.49
CA PRO A 48 -9.95 -11.59 -6.85
C PRO A 48 -8.51 -11.07 -6.93
N LEU A 49 -7.73 -11.05 -5.85
CA LEU A 49 -6.35 -10.63 -5.94
C LEU A 49 -5.52 -11.71 -6.64
N VAL A 50 -4.68 -11.30 -7.57
CA VAL A 50 -3.68 -12.07 -8.31
C VAL A 50 -2.32 -11.44 -7.99
N ILE A 51 -1.30 -12.28 -7.83
CA ILE A 51 0.08 -11.84 -7.60
C ILE A 51 0.93 -12.33 -8.76
N LYS A 52 1.79 -11.46 -9.32
CA LYS A 52 2.72 -11.83 -10.40
C LYS A 52 4.11 -11.32 -10.09
N CYS A 53 5.11 -12.02 -10.59
CA CYS A 53 6.49 -11.62 -10.51
C CYS A 53 6.85 -10.70 -11.68
N ILE A 54 6.96 -9.40 -11.40
CA ILE A 54 7.30 -8.37 -12.39
C ILE A 54 8.57 -7.67 -11.91
N ASP A 55 9.53 -7.51 -12.83
CA ASP A 55 10.83 -6.88 -12.52
C ASP A 55 11.56 -7.47 -11.30
N LYS A 56 11.36 -8.78 -11.06
CA LYS A 56 11.88 -9.55 -9.92
C LYS A 56 11.23 -9.20 -8.57
N PHE A 57 10.07 -8.57 -8.57
CA PHE A 57 9.27 -8.26 -7.38
C PHE A 57 7.83 -8.77 -7.52
N CYS A 58 7.21 -9.14 -6.41
CA CYS A 58 5.81 -9.56 -6.40
C CYS A 58 4.88 -8.34 -6.44
N GLU A 59 4.09 -8.22 -7.51
CA GLU A 59 3.08 -7.16 -7.69
C GLU A 59 1.66 -7.70 -7.62
N TYR A 60 0.74 -6.90 -7.08
CA TYR A 60 -0.65 -7.27 -6.78
C TYR A 60 -1.62 -6.67 -7.78
N PHE A 61 -2.59 -7.49 -8.17
CA PHE A 61 -3.44 -7.27 -9.31
C PHE A 61 -4.90 -7.72 -8.99
N MET A 62 -5.97 -6.96 -9.29
CA MET A 62 -7.39 -7.36 -9.20
C MET A 62 -7.93 -8.04 -10.48
N GLU A 63 -8.24 -9.35 -10.41
CA GLU A 63 -8.77 -10.21 -11.48
C GLU A 63 -10.01 -9.56 -12.13
N GLY A 64 -9.77 -8.77 -13.20
CA GLY A 64 -10.77 -7.90 -13.84
C GLY A 64 -10.18 -6.74 -14.63
N GLU A 65 -8.98 -6.26 -14.27
CA GLU A 65 -8.27 -5.18 -15.00
C GLU A 65 -7.18 -5.70 -15.95
N TYR A 66 -6.95 -7.02 -16.00
CA TYR A 66 -5.89 -7.64 -16.80
C TYR A 66 -6.42 -8.25 -18.09
N GLU A 67 -6.41 -7.47 -19.16
CA GLU A 67 -6.18 -8.02 -20.51
C GLU A 67 -4.66 -8.26 -20.65
N GLY A 68 -4.18 -9.35 -20.07
CA GLY A 68 -2.81 -9.85 -20.33
C GLY A 68 -2.85 -10.98 -21.36
N PRO A 69 -1.76 -11.21 -22.12
CA PRO A 69 -1.64 -12.34 -23.04
C PRO A 69 -1.67 -13.71 -22.34
#